data_AF-A0A8K0CMY8-F1
#
_entry.id   AF-A0A8K0CMY8-F1
#
_cell.length_a   1.000
_cell.length_b   1.000
_cell.length_c   1.000
_cell.angle_alpha   90.00
_cell.angle_beta   90.00
_cell.angle_gamma   90.00
#
_symmetry.space_group_name_H-M   'P 1'
#
loop_
_entity.id
_entity.type
_entity.pdbx_description
1 polymer ?
#
loop_
_entity_poly.entity_id
_entity_poly.type
_entity_poly.pdbx_seq_one_letter_code
_entity_poly.pdbx_strand_id
1 'polypeptide(L)'
;MKPLDSYCALLFHEVALEPGLQYNRKLDMFEGFEDYGGSERKASFADHALVFMLRGICRKWKQPIVFTFCKGTTSTPRLTSLLMDVILQVKLTGLKIMCTICDQGATNQATINSLLRETEQNCIRQSIDNRHFGFVIDGEEIIPLYDFPHLLKGVRNNLLAKDLHFVQDGIEKMARWRHIEQFYLSDKADHELRLCPID
;
A
#
# COMPACT_ATOMS: atom_id res chain seq x y z
N MET A 1 -15.57 -13.31 21.14
CA MET A 1 -15.48 -12.62 19.84
C MET A 1 -15.92 -13.63 18.77
N LYS A 2 -16.78 -13.28 17.80
CA LYS A 2 -17.12 -14.25 16.73
C LYS A 2 -15.86 -14.44 15.86
N PRO A 3 -15.60 -15.62 15.27
CA PRO A 3 -14.40 -15.84 14.45
C PRO A 3 -14.21 -14.79 13.35
N LEU A 4 -15.29 -14.33 12.72
CA LEU A 4 -15.22 -13.28 11.68
C LEU A 4 -14.82 -11.89 12.19
N ASP A 5 -14.99 -11.62 13.48
CA ASP A 5 -14.64 -10.31 14.06
C ASP A 5 -13.11 -10.14 14.19
N SER A 6 -12.33 -11.24 14.12
CA SER A 6 -10.86 -11.19 14.17
C SER A 6 -10.21 -10.92 12.81
N TYR A 7 -10.99 -10.91 11.73
CA TYR A 7 -10.49 -10.69 10.37
C TYR A 7 -10.17 -9.21 10.16
N CYS A 8 -8.94 -8.94 9.73
CA CYS A 8 -8.43 -7.60 9.51
C CYS A 8 -7.58 -7.50 8.24
N ALA A 9 -7.45 -6.28 7.73
CA ALA A 9 -6.49 -5.89 6.72
C ALA A 9 -5.32 -5.18 7.40
N LEU A 10 -4.12 -5.41 6.90
CA LEU A 10 -2.92 -4.69 7.32
C LEU A 10 -2.57 -3.63 6.27
N LEU A 11 -2.70 -2.36 6.64
CA LEU A 11 -2.36 -1.23 5.81
C LEU A 11 -0.96 -0.75 6.17
N PHE A 12 -0.18 -0.34 5.17
CA PHE A 12 1.08 0.34 5.41
C PHE A 12 1.36 1.42 4.35
N HIS A 13 1.92 2.54 4.81
CA HIS A 13 2.26 3.69 3.97
C HIS A 13 3.35 4.54 4.63
N GLU A 14 4.08 5.30 3.81
CA GLU A 14 5.07 6.26 4.26
C GLU A 14 4.47 7.67 4.25
N VAL A 15 4.63 8.40 5.34
CA VAL A 15 4.14 9.77 5.51
C VAL A 15 5.34 10.70 5.56
N ALA A 16 5.36 11.69 4.66
CA ALA A 16 6.39 12.72 4.68
C ALA A 16 6.30 13.57 5.96
N LEU A 17 7.46 13.89 6.51
CA LEU A 17 7.66 14.69 7.72
C LEU A 17 8.59 15.86 7.40
N GLU A 18 8.44 16.94 8.16
CA GLU A 18 9.45 17.99 8.17
C GLU A 18 10.64 17.54 9.05
N PRO A 19 11.88 17.51 8.52
CA PRO A 19 13.03 17.15 9.31
C PRO A 19 13.23 18.15 10.46
N GLY A 20 13.36 17.63 11.68
CA GLY A 20 13.58 18.46 12.86
C GLY A 20 14.29 17.65 13.94
N LEU A 21 14.98 18.34 14.84
CA LEU A 21 15.67 17.71 15.98
C LEU A 21 15.09 18.27 17.27
N GLN A 22 14.58 17.40 18.12
CA GLN A 22 14.06 17.79 19.43
C GLN A 22 14.68 16.93 20.51
N TYR A 23 15.06 17.54 21.63
CA TYR A 23 15.49 16.78 22.81
C TYR A 23 14.28 16.48 23.70
N ASN A 24 13.96 15.20 23.83
CA ASN A 24 12.93 14.70 24.73
C ASN A 24 13.52 14.43 26.11
N ARG A 25 13.31 15.38 27.04
CA ARG A 25 13.80 15.31 28.43
C ARG A 25 13.28 14.10 29.21
N LYS A 26 12.08 13.60 28.90
CA LYS A 26 11.48 12.47 29.64
C LYS A 26 12.17 11.15 29.29
N LEU A 27 12.52 11.01 28.02
CA LEU A 27 13.19 9.84 27.48
C LEU A 27 14.72 9.95 27.48
N ASP A 28 15.24 11.11 27.91
CA ASP A 28 16.65 11.49 27.83
C ASP A 28 17.28 11.15 26.47
N MET A 29 16.59 11.56 25.39
CA MET A 29 17.05 11.29 24.04
C MET A 29 16.70 12.41 23.08
N PHE A 30 17.51 12.57 22.04
CA PHE A 30 17.12 13.33 20.86
C PHE A 30 16.07 12.54 20.07
N GLU A 31 15.18 13.22 19.37
CA GLU A 31 14.14 12.71 18.45
C GLU A 31 14.32 13.40 17.09
N GLY A 32 13.93 12.72 16.00
CA GLY A 32 14.07 13.26 14.64
C GLY A 32 15.20 12.66 13.80
N PHE A 33 15.83 11.61 14.31
CA PHE A 33 16.75 10.77 13.54
C PHE A 33 16.03 9.53 13.01
N GLU A 34 16.60 8.89 11.99
CA GLU A 34 16.15 7.56 11.55
C GLU A 34 16.18 6.58 12.73
N ASP A 35 15.05 5.89 12.91
CA ASP A 35 14.80 5.01 14.04
C ASP A 35 13.82 3.91 13.61
N TYR A 36 14.30 2.68 13.56
CA TYR A 36 13.50 1.50 13.22
C TYR A 36 13.15 0.66 14.46
N GLY A 37 13.37 1.21 15.65
CA GLY A 37 13.20 0.54 16.94
C GLY A 37 14.45 -0.21 17.41
N GLY A 38 14.44 -0.58 18.69
CA GLY A 38 15.54 -1.32 19.31
C GLY A 38 16.87 -0.56 19.26
N SER A 39 17.90 -1.20 18.72
CA SER A 39 19.24 -0.62 18.54
C SER A 39 19.46 -0.04 17.14
N GLU A 40 18.45 0.00 16.28
CA GLU A 40 18.59 0.36 14.87
C GLU A 40 18.33 1.85 14.63
N ARG A 41 19.22 2.68 15.17
CA ARG A 41 19.17 4.13 15.05
C ARG A 41 20.36 4.66 14.24
N LYS A 42 20.12 5.59 13.33
CA LYS A 42 21.18 6.23 12.51
C LYS A 42 21.19 7.73 12.73
N ALA A 43 22.38 8.35 12.72
CA ALA A 43 22.54 9.79 12.88
C ALA A 43 22.21 10.58 11.58
N SER A 44 21.12 10.21 10.93
CA SER A 44 20.54 10.86 9.74
C SER A 44 19.16 11.39 10.11
N PHE A 45 18.85 12.63 9.71
CA PHE A 45 17.53 13.20 9.95
C PHE A 45 16.47 12.40 9.21
N ALA A 46 15.44 11.98 9.94
CA ALA A 46 14.27 11.38 9.35
C ALA A 46 13.41 12.47 8.69
N ASP A 47 12.92 12.17 7.50
CA ASP A 47 12.01 13.01 6.72
C ASP A 47 10.74 12.25 6.33
N HIS A 48 10.62 10.97 6.73
CA HIS A 48 9.43 10.16 6.54
C HIS A 48 9.17 9.26 7.77
N ALA A 49 7.91 8.90 7.98
CA ALA A 49 7.48 7.84 8.89
C ALA A 49 6.76 6.74 8.13
N LEU A 50 7.25 5.51 8.23
CA LEU A 50 6.53 4.31 7.79
C LEU A 50 5.55 3.90 8.90
N VAL A 51 4.28 3.75 8.57
CA VAL A 51 3.22 3.40 9.53
C VAL A 51 2.50 2.13 9.10
N PHE A 52 2.29 1.21 10.03
CA PHE A 52 1.44 0.04 9.88
C PHE A 52 0.16 0.19 10.70
N MET A 53 -0.98 -0.08 10.08
CA MET A 53 -2.30 0.04 10.70
C MET A 53 -3.15 -1.19 10.41
N LEU A 54 -3.79 -1.73 11.45
CA LEU A 54 -4.81 -2.74 11.29
C LEU A 54 -6.18 -2.11 11.09
N ARG A 55 -6.97 -2.71 10.21
CA ARG A 55 -8.36 -2.35 9.94
C ARG A 55 -9.24 -3.60 10.01
N GLY A 56 -10.22 -3.59 10.91
CA GLY A 56 -11.23 -4.65 10.93
C GLY A 56 -12.01 -4.72 9.62
N ILE A 57 -12.19 -5.93 9.09
CA ILE A 57 -12.95 -6.18 7.85
C ILE A 57 -14.44 -6.25 8.17
N CYS A 58 -14.83 -7.13 9.09
CA CYS A 58 -16.22 -7.31 9.48
C CYS A 58 -16.70 -6.29 10.52
N ARG A 59 -15.77 -5.57 11.17
CA ARG A 59 -16.07 -4.60 12.23
C ARG A 59 -15.34 -3.29 11.99
N LYS A 60 -16.02 -2.18 12.32
CA LYS A 60 -15.50 -0.82 12.13
C LYS A 60 -14.54 -0.43 13.27
N TRP A 61 -13.32 -0.94 13.22
CA TRP A 61 -12.23 -0.49 14.10
C TRP A 61 -10.95 -0.28 13.28
N LYS A 62 -10.04 0.54 13.77
CA LYS A 62 -8.72 0.72 13.18
C LYS A 62 -7.71 1.08 14.26
N GLN A 63 -6.49 0.59 14.14
CA GLN A 63 -5.44 0.84 15.13
C GLN A 63 -4.07 0.91 14.44
N PRO A 64 -3.33 2.03 14.54
CA PRO A 64 -1.92 2.03 14.20
C PRO A 64 -1.18 1.15 15.21
N ILE A 65 -0.32 0.25 14.72
CA ILE A 65 0.36 -0.75 15.55
C ILE A 65 1.86 -0.60 15.56
N VAL A 66 2.45 -0.10 14.46
CA VAL A 66 3.90 0.10 14.33
C VAL A 66 4.14 1.38 13.56
N PHE A 67 5.17 2.12 13.95
CA PHE A 67 5.74 3.19 13.16
C PHE A 67 7.27 3.16 13.26
N THR A 68 7.94 3.54 12.18
CA THR A 68 9.40 3.74 12.14
C THR A 68 9.71 5.03 11.41
N PHE A 69 10.87 5.62 11.69
CA PHE A 69 11.34 6.84 11.06
C PHE A 69 12.48 6.55 10.10
N CYS A 70 12.40 7.04 8.87
CA CYS A 70 13.38 6.81 7.83
C CYS A 70 13.72 8.10 7.09
N LYS A 71 14.85 8.06 6.36
CA LYS A 71 15.24 9.11 5.42
C LYS A 71 14.93 8.66 3.99
N GLY A 72 14.14 9.42 3.27
CA GLY A 72 13.62 9.11 1.94
C GLY A 72 12.58 8.00 1.99
N THR A 73 13.00 6.78 1.72
CA THR A 73 12.12 5.60 1.72
C THR A 73 12.80 4.45 2.43
N THR A 74 12.00 3.66 3.14
CA THR A 74 12.45 2.43 3.76
C THR A 74 12.98 1.51 2.67
N SER A 75 14.11 0.84 2.88
CA SER A 75 14.63 -0.09 1.87
C SER A 75 13.77 -1.35 1.77
N THR A 76 13.72 -1.96 0.58
CA THR A 76 12.92 -3.18 0.35
C THR A 76 13.24 -4.31 1.34
N PRO A 77 14.52 -4.67 1.60
CA PRO A 77 14.81 -5.74 2.56
C PRO A 77 14.28 -5.43 3.96
N ARG A 78 14.39 -4.17 4.38
CA ARG A 78 13.93 -3.70 5.69
C ARG A 78 12.41 -3.71 5.79
N LEU A 79 11.72 -3.19 4.77
CA LEU A 79 10.27 -3.22 4.71
C LEU A 79 9.73 -4.66 4.70
N THR A 80 10.40 -5.58 3.99
CA THR A 80 10.06 -7.01 4.01
C THR A 80 10.18 -7.58 5.43
N SER A 81 11.30 -7.37 6.11
CA SER A 81 11.48 -7.84 7.50
C SER A 81 10.43 -7.27 8.45
N LEU A 82 10.19 -5.96 8.41
CA LEU A 82 9.18 -5.30 9.24
C LEU A 82 7.77 -5.86 8.97
N LEU A 83 7.41 -6.05 7.70
CA LEU A 83 6.10 -6.59 7.33
C LEU A 83 5.92 -8.03 7.84
N MET A 84 6.95 -8.88 7.70
CA MET A 84 6.92 -10.24 8.24
C MET A 84 6.77 -10.25 9.76
N ASP A 85 7.57 -9.44 10.47
CA ASP A 85 7.52 -9.34 11.92
C ASP A 85 6.14 -8.87 12.40
N VAL A 86 5.60 -7.82 11.77
CA VAL A 86 4.25 -7.32 12.08
C VAL A 86 3.21 -8.41 11.88
N ILE A 87 3.25 -9.14 10.76
CA ILE A 87 2.28 -10.21 10.48
C ILE A 87 2.35 -11.31 11.54
N LEU A 88 3.56 -11.75 11.90
CA LEU A 88 3.77 -12.77 12.93
C LEU A 88 3.29 -12.29 14.31
N GLN A 89 3.63 -11.07 14.71
CA GLN A 89 3.19 -10.52 16.01
C GLN A 89 1.68 -10.33 16.08
N VAL A 90 1.04 -9.87 15.00
CA VAL A 90 -0.42 -9.73 14.96
C VAL A 90 -1.11 -11.09 15.05
N LYS A 91 -0.57 -12.12 14.39
CA LYS A 91 -1.10 -13.49 14.49
C LYS A 91 -1.15 -13.99 15.94
N LEU A 92 -0.12 -13.70 16.75
CA LEU A 92 -0.07 -14.09 18.17
C LEU A 92 -1.18 -13.47 19.02
N THR A 93 -1.79 -12.36 18.59
CA THR A 93 -2.92 -11.73 19.29
C THR A 93 -4.26 -12.43 19.04
N GLY A 94 -4.32 -13.38 18.10
CA GLY A 94 -5.55 -14.04 17.65
C GLY A 94 -6.29 -13.30 16.53
N LEU A 95 -5.75 -12.17 16.05
CA LEU A 95 -6.22 -11.50 14.84
C LEU A 95 -5.73 -12.23 13.59
N LYS A 96 -6.55 -12.24 12.54
CA LYS A 96 -6.22 -12.86 11.25
C LYS A 96 -6.11 -11.80 10.17
N ILE A 97 -4.91 -11.61 9.64
CA ILE A 97 -4.65 -10.72 8.51
C ILE A 97 -5.05 -11.45 7.23
N MET A 98 -6.05 -10.94 6.51
CA MET A 98 -6.51 -11.54 5.26
C MET A 98 -5.85 -10.92 4.02
N CYS A 99 -5.46 -9.66 4.14
CA CYS A 99 -4.82 -8.92 3.05
C CYS A 99 -3.90 -7.83 3.59
N THR A 100 -2.94 -7.43 2.74
CA THR A 100 -2.15 -6.21 2.93
C THR A 100 -2.61 -5.14 1.94
N ILE A 101 -2.49 -3.86 2.31
CA ILE A 101 -2.83 -2.74 1.45
C ILE A 101 -1.71 -1.69 1.51
N CYS A 102 -1.16 -1.32 0.35
CA CYS A 102 -0.14 -0.27 0.22
C CYS A 102 -0.31 0.54 -1.07
N ASP A 103 0.47 1.60 -1.24
CA ASP A 103 0.54 2.31 -2.52
C ASP A 103 1.42 1.57 -3.56
N GLN A 104 1.59 2.19 -4.74
CA GLN A 104 2.44 1.65 -5.81
C GLN A 104 3.89 2.18 -5.76
N GLY A 105 4.40 2.57 -4.60
CA GLY A 105 5.81 2.94 -4.44
C GLY A 105 6.73 1.79 -4.88
N ALA A 106 7.87 2.12 -5.50
CA ALA A 106 8.79 1.12 -6.05
C ALA A 106 9.25 0.11 -4.98
N THR A 107 9.53 0.59 -3.75
CA THR A 107 9.89 -0.26 -2.61
C THR A 107 8.75 -1.20 -2.24
N ASN A 108 7.52 -0.69 -2.15
CA ASN A 108 6.34 -1.48 -1.77
C ASN A 108 6.09 -2.60 -2.79
N GLN A 109 6.12 -2.27 -4.09
CA GLN A 109 6.02 -3.27 -5.16
C GLN A 109 7.13 -4.32 -5.07
N ALA A 110 8.38 -3.89 -4.83
CA ALA A 110 9.50 -4.81 -4.71
C ALA A 110 9.38 -5.75 -3.50
N THR A 111 8.87 -5.27 -2.36
CA THR A 111 8.61 -6.08 -1.16
C THR A 111 7.52 -7.12 -1.43
N ILE A 112 6.37 -6.72 -1.99
CA ILE A 112 5.28 -7.63 -2.34
C ILE A 112 5.77 -8.71 -3.32
N ASN A 113 6.46 -8.30 -4.38
CA ASN A 113 7.00 -9.23 -5.37
C ASN A 113 8.04 -10.19 -4.78
N SER A 114 8.82 -9.74 -3.77
CA SER A 114 9.76 -10.61 -3.06
C SER A 114 9.04 -11.71 -2.29
N LEU A 115 7.98 -11.36 -1.56
CA LEU A 115 7.19 -12.32 -0.77
C LEU A 115 6.42 -13.32 -1.66
N LEU A 116 5.89 -12.86 -2.80
CA LEU A 116 5.25 -13.73 -3.78
C LEU A 116 6.25 -14.75 -4.37
N ARG A 117 7.45 -14.29 -4.75
CA ARG A 117 8.51 -15.19 -5.24
C ARG A 117 8.97 -16.18 -4.17
N GLU A 118 9.06 -15.76 -2.92
CA GLU A 118 9.41 -16.67 -1.82
C GLU A 118 8.36 -17.78 -1.65
N THR A 119 7.08 -17.42 -1.75
CA THR A 119 5.96 -18.38 -1.73
C THR A 119 6.08 -19.38 -2.87
N GLU A 120 6.29 -18.90 -4.10
CA GLU A 120 6.49 -19.74 -5.28
C GLU A 120 7.68 -20.70 -5.12
N GLN A 121 8.82 -20.21 -4.63
CA GLN A 121 10.00 -21.03 -4.37
C GLN A 121 9.75 -22.09 -3.31
N ASN A 122 8.98 -21.77 -2.26
CA ASN A 122 8.62 -22.72 -1.22
C ASN A 122 7.69 -23.82 -1.74
N CYS A 123 6.70 -23.49 -2.57
CA CYS A 123 5.86 -24.48 -3.26
C CYS A 123 6.71 -25.43 -4.12
N ILE A 124 7.65 -24.90 -4.91
CA ILE A 124 8.57 -25.70 -5.73
C ILE A 124 9.41 -26.65 -4.87
N ARG A 125 10.01 -26.16 -3.78
CA ARG A 125 10.83 -26.97 -2.85
C ARG A 125 10.04 -28.11 -2.21
N GLN A 126 8.74 -27.89 -1.99
CA GLN A 126 7.84 -28.89 -1.40
C GLN A 126 7.17 -29.78 -2.45
N SER A 127 7.43 -29.55 -3.75
CA SER A 127 6.76 -30.24 -4.86
C SER A 127 5.23 -30.09 -4.83
N ILE A 128 4.75 -28.90 -4.48
CA ILE A 128 3.32 -28.55 -4.42
C ILE A 128 3.01 -27.57 -5.55
N ASP A 129 1.85 -27.76 -6.20
CA ASP A 129 1.30 -26.84 -7.18
C ASP A 129 0.93 -25.50 -6.52
N ASN A 130 1.46 -24.38 -6.99
CA ASN A 130 1.19 -23.07 -6.41
C ASN A 130 -0.18 -22.56 -6.84
N ARG A 131 -1.16 -22.62 -5.94
CA ARG A 131 -2.54 -22.15 -6.15
C ARG A 131 -2.89 -20.89 -5.37
N HIS A 132 -1.89 -20.26 -4.75
CA HIS A 132 -2.10 -19.06 -3.95
C HIS A 132 -2.28 -17.83 -4.86
N PHE A 133 -3.21 -16.96 -4.48
CA PHE A 133 -3.37 -15.61 -5.03
C PHE A 133 -2.49 -14.59 -4.32
N GLY A 134 -2.07 -14.90 -3.09
CA GLY A 134 -1.21 -14.07 -2.26
C GLY A 134 0.14 -14.69 -1.94
N PHE A 135 0.81 -14.11 -0.95
CA PHE A 135 2.01 -14.70 -0.35
C PHE A 135 1.65 -15.43 0.95
N VAL A 136 2.44 -16.44 1.32
CA VAL A 136 2.20 -17.28 2.50
C VAL A 136 3.22 -16.97 3.58
N ILE A 137 2.76 -16.63 4.78
CA ILE A 137 3.60 -16.46 5.97
C ILE A 137 3.03 -17.34 7.08
N ASP A 138 3.89 -18.19 7.65
CA ASP A 138 3.53 -19.11 8.74
C ASP A 138 2.25 -19.91 8.46
N GLY A 139 2.16 -20.45 7.24
CA GLY A 139 1.05 -21.28 6.77
C GLY A 139 -0.24 -20.54 6.43
N GLU A 140 -0.30 -19.21 6.55
CA GLU A 140 -1.47 -18.40 6.24
C GLU A 140 -1.24 -17.59 4.96
N GLU A 141 -2.18 -17.67 4.03
CA GLU A 141 -2.15 -16.89 2.78
C GLU A 141 -2.68 -15.47 3.02
N ILE A 142 -1.94 -14.48 2.51
CA ILE A 142 -2.25 -13.06 2.65
C ILE A 142 -2.27 -12.43 1.26
N ILE A 143 -3.41 -11.87 0.87
CA ILE A 143 -3.59 -11.27 -0.45
C ILE A 143 -3.00 -9.85 -0.46
N PRO A 144 -2.03 -9.54 -1.33
CA PRO A 144 -1.56 -8.18 -1.50
C PRO A 144 -2.53 -7.36 -2.34
N LEU A 145 -2.94 -6.19 -1.85
CA LEU A 145 -3.77 -5.24 -2.55
C LEU A 145 -3.06 -3.88 -2.64
N TYR A 146 -3.35 -3.14 -3.70
CA TYR A 146 -2.92 -1.75 -3.81
C TYR A 146 -4.07 -0.80 -3.50
N ASP A 147 -3.74 0.40 -3.01
CA ASP A 147 -4.67 1.49 -2.78
C ASP A 147 -5.39 1.87 -4.08
N PHE A 148 -6.67 1.48 -4.17
CA PHE A 148 -7.50 1.66 -5.36
C PHE A 148 -7.63 3.13 -5.80
N PRO A 149 -7.92 4.11 -4.90
CA PRO A 149 -7.79 5.52 -5.21
C PRO A 149 -6.48 5.93 -5.90
N HIS A 150 -5.33 5.40 -5.45
CA HIS A 150 -4.04 5.68 -6.09
C HIS A 150 -3.95 5.06 -7.49
N LEU A 151 -4.47 3.85 -7.69
CA LEU A 151 -4.57 3.22 -9.02
C LEU A 151 -5.39 4.08 -9.99
N LEU A 152 -6.58 4.52 -9.57
CA LEU A 152 -7.44 5.37 -10.40
C LEU A 152 -6.77 6.68 -10.76
N LYS A 153 -6.10 7.31 -9.79
CA LYS A 153 -5.30 8.53 -10.00
C LYS A 153 -4.19 8.29 -11.03
N GLY A 154 -3.52 7.15 -10.97
CA GLY A 154 -2.51 6.72 -11.91
C GLY A 154 -3.04 6.54 -13.32
N VAL A 155 -4.18 5.87 -13.49
CA VAL A 155 -4.86 5.72 -14.79
C VAL A 155 -5.24 7.08 -15.36
N ARG A 156 -5.87 7.94 -14.56
CA ARG A 156 -6.23 9.30 -14.95
C ARG A 156 -5.00 10.10 -15.40
N ASN A 157 -3.93 10.11 -14.61
CA ASN A 157 -2.69 10.84 -14.94
C ASN A 157 -2.04 10.35 -16.23
N ASN A 158 -2.03 9.03 -16.46
CA ASN A 158 -1.53 8.50 -17.72
C ASN A 158 -2.43 8.90 -18.88
N LEU A 159 -3.75 8.90 -18.73
CA LEU A 159 -4.67 9.36 -19.78
C LEU A 159 -4.53 10.86 -20.08
N LEU A 160 -4.21 11.69 -19.08
CA LEU A 160 -3.91 13.11 -19.24
C LEU A 160 -2.64 13.34 -20.09
N ALA A 161 -1.61 12.54 -19.88
CA ALA A 161 -0.29 12.73 -20.49
C ALA A 161 -0.04 11.87 -21.74
N LYS A 162 -0.85 10.83 -21.96
CA LYS A 162 -0.65 9.77 -22.97
C LYS A 162 -1.99 9.26 -23.49
N ASP A 163 -1.92 8.53 -24.59
CA ASP A 163 -3.07 7.81 -25.14
C ASP A 163 -3.17 6.40 -24.52
N LEU A 164 -4.38 6.01 -24.13
CA LEU A 164 -4.68 4.67 -23.63
C LEU A 164 -5.12 3.78 -24.78
N HIS A 165 -4.28 2.80 -25.13
CA HIS A 165 -4.62 1.76 -26.10
C HIS A 165 -5.26 0.56 -25.38
N PHE A 166 -6.38 0.05 -25.91
CA PHE A 166 -7.08 -1.09 -25.35
C PHE A 166 -7.78 -1.90 -26.44
N VAL A 167 -8.10 -3.15 -26.14
CA VAL A 167 -8.86 -4.02 -27.04
C VAL A 167 -10.26 -4.20 -26.48
N GLN A 168 -11.28 -4.00 -27.32
CA GLN A 168 -12.67 -4.26 -26.98
C GLN A 168 -13.32 -5.01 -28.14
N ASP A 169 -13.92 -6.16 -27.84
CA ASP A 169 -14.54 -7.05 -28.84
C ASP A 169 -13.58 -7.45 -29.97
N GLY A 170 -12.29 -7.64 -29.62
CA GLY A 170 -11.23 -7.97 -30.58
C GLY A 170 -10.74 -6.80 -31.44
N ILE A 171 -11.26 -5.59 -31.23
CA ILE A 171 -10.89 -4.39 -31.99
C ILE A 171 -9.97 -3.52 -31.14
N GLU A 172 -8.83 -3.13 -31.71
CA GLU A 172 -7.95 -2.13 -31.11
C GLU A 172 -8.63 -0.75 -31.10
N LYS A 173 -8.70 -0.15 -29.92
CA LYS A 173 -9.28 1.16 -29.67
C LYS A 173 -8.30 2.02 -28.89
N MET A 174 -8.58 3.31 -28.91
CA MET A 174 -7.74 4.31 -28.25
C MET A 174 -8.61 5.34 -27.54
N ALA A 175 -8.37 5.51 -26.25
CA ALA A 175 -8.93 6.59 -25.45
C ALA A 175 -7.87 7.67 -25.26
N ARG A 176 -8.29 8.93 -25.41
CA ARG A 176 -7.43 10.11 -25.28
C ARG A 176 -8.10 11.13 -24.37
N TRP A 177 -7.30 11.95 -23.68
CA TRP A 177 -7.84 13.03 -22.86
C TRP A 177 -8.77 13.97 -23.65
N ARG A 178 -8.40 14.28 -24.90
CA ARG A 178 -9.22 15.12 -25.80
C ARG A 178 -10.65 14.61 -26.00
N HIS A 179 -10.91 13.31 -25.86
CA HIS A 179 -12.27 12.77 -26.00
C HIS A 179 -13.15 13.22 -24.82
N ILE A 180 -12.56 13.33 -23.62
CA ILE A 180 -13.23 13.87 -22.42
C ILE A 180 -13.45 15.38 -22.58
N GLU A 181 -12.44 16.12 -23.04
CA GLU A 181 -12.55 17.57 -23.27
C GLU A 181 -13.61 17.89 -24.34
N GLN A 182 -13.60 17.16 -25.46
CA GLN A 182 -14.57 17.33 -26.54
C GLN A 182 -15.99 17.04 -26.04
N PHE A 183 -16.19 15.96 -25.28
CA PHE A 183 -17.49 15.66 -24.69
C PHE A 183 -17.95 16.78 -23.76
N TYR A 184 -17.08 17.27 -22.88
CA TYR A 184 -17.38 18.38 -21.99
C TYR A 184 -17.76 19.66 -22.75
N LEU A 185 -17.02 20.02 -23.80
CA LEU A 185 -17.32 21.21 -24.60
C LEU A 185 -18.65 21.10 -25.36
N SER A 186 -18.95 19.92 -25.91
CA SER A 186 -20.24 19.65 -26.55
C SER A 186 -21.39 19.71 -25.55
N ASP A 187 -21.24 19.10 -24.38
CA ASP A 187 -22.24 19.13 -23.31
C ASP A 187 -22.47 20.53 -22.73
N LYS A 188 -21.41 21.35 -22.65
CA LYS A 188 -21.50 22.75 -22.21
C LYS A 188 -22.27 23.64 -23.19
N ALA A 189 -22.25 23.31 -24.48
CA ALA A 189 -23.01 24.04 -25.49
C ALA A 189 -24.50 23.71 -25.48
N ASP A 190 -24.90 22.61 -24.82
CA ASP A 190 -26.31 22.26 -24.61
C ASP A 190 -26.88 23.09 -23.44
N HIS A 191 -27.91 23.89 -23.73
CA HIS A 191 -28.49 24.84 -22.79
C HIS A 191 -29.64 24.26 -21.96
N GLU A 192 -30.14 23.06 -22.28
CA GLU A 192 -31.33 22.50 -21.62
C GLU A 192 -30.97 21.48 -20.54
N LEU A 193 -30.06 20.53 -20.83
CA LEU A 193 -29.72 19.42 -19.94
C LEU A 193 -28.23 19.06 -20.06
N ARG A 194 -27.47 19.29 -18.99
CA ARG A 194 -26.04 18.95 -18.93
C ARG A 194 -25.82 17.59 -18.27
N LEU A 195 -25.13 16.70 -18.97
CA LEU A 195 -24.66 15.40 -18.48
C LEU A 195 -23.32 15.50 -17.74
N CYS A 196 -22.54 16.57 -17.97
CA CYS A 196 -21.29 16.85 -17.27
C CYS A 196 -21.33 18.20 -16.54
N PRO A 197 -22.13 18.33 -15.47
CA PRO A 197 -22.09 19.51 -14.62
C PRO A 197 -20.71 19.66 -13.97
N ILE A 198 -20.30 20.92 -13.76
CA ILE A 198 -19.17 21.25 -12.89
C ILE A 198 -19.78 21.76 -11.59
N ASP A 199 -19.31 21.25 -10.45
CA ASP A 199 -19.53 21.83 -9.13
C ASP A 199 -18.71 23.12 -8.95
#